data_AF-J3LB71-F1
#
_entry.id   AF-J3LB71-F1
#
_cell.length_a   1.000
_cell.length_b   1.000
_cell.length_c   1.000
_cell.angle_alpha   90.00
_cell.angle_beta   90.00
_cell.angle_gamma   90.00
#
_symmetry.space_group_name_H-M   'P 1'
#
loop_
_entity.id
_entity.type
_entity.pdbx_description
1 polymer ?
#
loop_
_entity_poly.entity_id
_entity_poly.type
_entity_poly.pdbx_seq_one_letter_code
_entity_poly.pdbx_strand_id
1 'polypeptide(L)'
;MLGGGAPPPPAVAKLRAEPNLSTATIASLNDDLLLEVLLRLPSLPALIRSVLTCRSWLRAVRSSPEFRRRFRALHPDHMLGIFIDCDGPAVPGTPGFASADSLTGDDPDPDLAAALRGGNFTLDSLMQVEEYASPGWHAVDCRGGYLLLLNPFDRRDGSRLPAAVFSSKTWDWIIHPWIELAGDGKLAT
;
A
#
# COMPACT_ATOMS: atom_id res chain seq x y z
N MET A 1 86.86 -41.72 -1.42
CA MET A 1 86.79 -40.58 -2.37
C MET A 1 85.83 -41.05 -3.46
N LEU A 2 84.59 -40.60 -3.62
CA LEU A 2 84.00 -39.26 -3.55
C LEU A 2 82.52 -39.38 -3.12
N GLY A 3 82.07 -38.49 -2.24
CA GLY A 3 80.66 -38.32 -1.90
C GLY A 3 79.93 -37.57 -3.01
N GLY A 4 78.81 -38.13 -3.49
CA GLY A 4 77.87 -37.45 -4.37
C GLY A 4 76.60 -37.12 -3.60
N GLY A 5 76.52 -35.91 -3.05
CA GLY A 5 75.29 -35.38 -2.47
C GLY A 5 74.28 -35.07 -3.58
N ALA A 6 73.04 -35.51 -3.40
CA ALA A 6 71.92 -35.24 -4.31
C ALA A 6 71.63 -33.72 -4.40
N PRO A 7 71.22 -33.20 -5.57
CA PRO A 7 70.89 -31.79 -5.73
C PRO A 7 69.60 -31.42 -4.98
N PRO A 8 69.49 -30.19 -4.43
CA PRO A 8 68.26 -29.74 -3.78
C PRO A 8 67.13 -29.55 -4.80
N PRO A 9 65.86 -29.80 -4.42
CA PRO A 9 64.71 -29.61 -5.30
C PRO A 9 64.48 -28.11 -5.62
N PRO A 10 63.88 -27.80 -6.79
CA PRO A 10 63.67 -26.43 -7.24
C PRO A 10 62.67 -25.68 -6.34
N ALA A 11 62.95 -24.41 -6.09
CA ALA A 11 62.10 -23.51 -5.32
C ALA A 11 60.70 -23.42 -5.95
N VAL A 12 59.68 -23.81 -5.17
CA VAL A 12 58.28 -23.63 -5.54
C VAL A 12 58.01 -22.13 -5.64
N ALA A 13 57.78 -21.66 -6.86
CA ALA A 13 57.33 -20.30 -7.13
C ALA A 13 56.06 -20.04 -6.30
N LYS A 14 56.11 -19.01 -5.45
CA LYS A 14 54.92 -18.46 -4.77
C LYS A 14 53.86 -18.21 -5.83
N LEU A 15 52.79 -19.01 -5.82
CA LEU A 15 51.57 -18.70 -6.52
C LEU A 15 51.20 -17.27 -6.15
N ARG A 16 51.13 -16.39 -7.15
CA ARG A 16 50.60 -15.04 -7.03
C ARG A 16 49.27 -15.14 -6.30
N ALA A 17 49.13 -14.35 -5.25
CA ALA A 17 47.86 -14.13 -4.58
C ALA A 17 46.81 -13.71 -5.62
N GLU A 18 45.74 -14.49 -5.73
CA GLU A 18 44.51 -14.11 -6.39
C GLU A 18 44.02 -12.76 -5.82
N PRO A 19 43.45 -11.86 -6.65
CA PRO A 19 42.92 -10.61 -6.16
C PRO A 19 41.81 -10.91 -5.15
N ASN A 20 41.94 -10.31 -3.98
CA ASN A 20 40.98 -10.37 -2.89
C ASN A 20 39.62 -9.86 -3.39
N LEU A 21 38.78 -10.76 -3.91
CA LEU A 21 37.36 -10.51 -4.12
C LEU A 21 36.76 -10.37 -2.72
N SER A 22 36.85 -9.14 -2.19
CA SER A 22 36.13 -8.73 -1.01
C SER A 22 34.65 -8.97 -1.30
N THR A 23 34.09 -10.02 -0.71
CA THR A 23 32.67 -10.32 -0.75
C THR A 23 31.93 -9.09 -0.24
N ALA A 24 31.43 -8.26 -1.15
CA ALA A 24 30.56 -7.14 -0.83
C ALA A 24 29.21 -7.72 -0.43
N THR A 25 28.99 -7.90 0.87
CA THR A 25 27.69 -8.27 1.41
C THR A 25 26.74 -7.08 1.26
N ILE A 26 25.44 -7.32 1.01
CA ILE A 26 24.44 -6.25 0.85
C ILE A 26 24.40 -5.30 2.07
N ALA A 27 24.85 -5.77 3.23
CA ALA A 27 25.04 -4.98 4.45
C ALA A 27 26.12 -3.88 4.37
N SER A 28 27.03 -3.91 3.39
CA SER A 28 28.06 -2.89 3.19
C SER A 28 27.70 -1.83 2.14
N LEU A 29 26.51 -1.93 1.52
CA LEU A 29 26.01 -0.91 0.60
C LEU A 29 25.76 0.40 1.37
N ASN A 30 26.07 1.52 0.73
CA ASN A 30 25.62 2.83 1.21
C ASN A 30 24.09 2.98 1.03
N ASP A 31 23.50 3.95 1.73
CA ASP A 31 22.04 4.14 1.70
C ASP A 31 21.54 4.48 0.29
N ASP A 32 22.29 5.25 -0.51
CA ASP A 32 21.87 5.64 -1.86
C ASP A 32 21.73 4.42 -2.80
N LEU A 33 22.76 3.56 -2.85
CA LEU A 33 22.75 2.33 -3.66
C LEU A 33 21.72 1.33 -3.14
N LEU A 34 21.55 1.24 -1.81
CA LEU A 34 20.50 0.42 -1.22
C LEU A 34 19.12 0.89 -1.69
N LEU A 35 18.84 2.19 -1.64
CA LEU A 35 17.57 2.75 -2.08
C LEU A 35 17.37 2.53 -3.59
N GLU A 36 18.41 2.61 -4.42
CA GLU A 36 18.32 2.26 -5.85
C GLU A 36 17.96 0.79 -6.08
N VAL A 37 18.52 -0.14 -5.30
CA VAL A 37 18.15 -1.57 -5.36
C VAL A 37 16.70 -1.76 -4.93
N LEU A 38 16.29 -1.13 -3.84
CA LEU A 38 14.91 -1.21 -3.33
C LEU A 38 13.89 -0.57 -4.28
N LEU A 39 14.28 0.45 -5.07
CA LEU A 39 13.41 1.06 -6.09
C LEU A 39 13.08 0.08 -7.23
N ARG A 40 13.92 -0.92 -7.47
CA ARG A 40 13.70 -1.93 -8.51
C ARG A 40 12.74 -3.05 -8.09
N LEU A 41 12.31 -3.09 -6.82
CA LEU A 41 11.35 -4.09 -6.36
C LEU A 41 9.98 -3.82 -7.00
N PRO A 42 9.29 -4.84 -7.53
CA PRO A 42 8.15 -4.66 -8.42
C PRO A 42 6.85 -4.21 -7.72
N SER A 43 6.81 -4.24 -6.39
CA SER A 43 5.58 -3.98 -5.63
C SER A 43 5.86 -3.52 -4.20
N LEU A 44 4.92 -2.79 -3.60
CA LEU A 44 4.99 -2.38 -2.20
C LEU A 44 5.13 -3.57 -1.22
N PRO A 45 4.41 -4.71 -1.40
CA PRO A 45 4.64 -5.91 -0.59
C PRO A 45 6.07 -6.44 -0.68
N ALA A 46 6.66 -6.49 -1.87
CA ALA A 46 8.06 -6.92 -2.05
C ALA A 46 9.01 -5.97 -1.29
N LEU A 47 8.79 -4.66 -1.39
CA LEU A 47 9.54 -3.66 -0.62
C LEU A 47 9.42 -3.89 0.89
N ILE A 48 8.20 -4.07 1.41
CA ILE A 48 7.95 -4.31 2.84
C ILE A 48 8.69 -5.56 3.31
N ARG A 49 8.55 -6.69 2.59
CA ARG A 49 9.24 -7.94 2.91
C ARG A 49 10.75 -7.73 2.96
N SER A 50 11.33 -7.04 1.97
CA SER A 50 12.77 -6.76 1.93
C SER A 50 13.24 -5.88 3.09
N VAL A 51 12.57 -4.76 3.38
CA VAL A 51 13.05 -3.84 4.43
C VAL A 51 12.85 -4.39 5.83
N LEU A 52 11.90 -5.31 6.04
CA LEU A 52 11.70 -5.95 7.34
C LEU A 52 12.82 -6.96 7.70
N THR A 53 13.62 -7.40 6.73
CA THR A 53 14.80 -8.25 7.00
C THR A 53 15.88 -7.50 7.79
N CYS A 54 15.95 -6.18 7.68
CA CYS A 54 17.02 -5.39 8.27
C CYS A 54 16.54 -4.02 8.78
N ARG A 55 16.73 -3.74 10.07
CA ARG A 55 16.29 -2.48 10.70
C ARG A 55 16.95 -1.24 10.12
N SER A 56 18.19 -1.34 9.60
CA SER A 56 18.84 -0.22 8.92
C SER A 56 18.17 0.10 7.58
N TRP A 57 17.78 -0.91 6.81
CA TRP A 57 17.08 -0.70 5.53
C TRP A 57 15.70 -0.10 5.75
N LEU A 58 14.96 -0.61 6.74
CA LEU A 58 13.70 0.00 7.15
C LEU A 58 13.89 1.47 7.57
N ARG A 59 14.97 1.80 8.27
CA ARG A 59 15.29 3.18 8.65
C ARG A 59 15.59 4.03 7.40
N ALA A 60 16.43 3.57 6.49
CA ALA A 60 16.79 4.30 5.27
C ALA A 60 15.56 4.67 4.43
N VAL A 61 14.64 3.71 4.23
CA VAL A 61 13.38 3.93 3.50
C VAL A 61 12.46 4.91 4.23
N ARG A 62 12.32 4.79 5.56
CA ARG A 62 11.47 5.70 6.35
C ARG A 62 12.01 7.13 6.36
N SER A 63 13.33 7.27 6.43
CA SER A 63 14.03 8.56 6.47
C SER A 63 14.13 9.25 5.11
N SER A 64 13.78 8.58 4.00
CA SER A 64 13.83 9.15 2.65
C SER A 64 12.42 9.39 2.07
N PRO A 65 11.88 10.62 2.13
CA PRO A 65 10.64 10.98 1.45
C PRO A 65 10.75 10.86 -0.08
N GLU A 66 11.91 11.21 -0.65
CA GLU A 66 12.15 11.13 -2.10
C GLU A 66 12.05 9.71 -2.63
N PHE A 67 12.67 8.75 -1.93
CA PHE A 67 12.55 7.34 -2.27
C PHE A 67 11.09 6.91 -2.29
N ARG A 68 10.32 7.24 -1.25
CA ARG A 68 8.90 6.85 -1.16
C ARG A 68 8.05 7.47 -2.26
N ARG A 69 8.35 8.71 -2.67
CA ARG A 69 7.69 9.35 -3.83
C ARG A 69 8.04 8.66 -5.14
N ARG A 70 9.33 8.41 -5.39
CA ARG A 70 9.81 7.73 -6.60
C ARG A 70 9.28 6.31 -6.69
N PHE A 71 9.27 5.58 -5.57
CA PHE A 71 8.73 4.23 -5.51
C PHE A 71 7.25 4.21 -5.93
N ARG A 72 6.40 5.09 -5.38
CA ARG A 72 4.98 5.20 -5.80
C ARG A 72 4.79 5.70 -7.24
N ALA A 73 5.72 6.51 -7.75
CA ALA A 73 5.66 6.98 -9.13
C ALA A 73 6.05 5.89 -10.13
N LEU A 74 6.99 5.01 -9.77
CA LEU A 74 7.46 3.89 -10.59
C LEU A 74 6.55 2.66 -10.49
N HIS A 75 5.97 2.45 -9.32
CA HIS A 75 5.07 1.35 -9.03
C HIS A 75 3.69 1.96 -8.80
N PRO A 76 2.78 1.89 -9.80
CA PRO A 76 1.41 2.37 -9.65
C PRO A 76 0.85 1.88 -8.31
N ASP A 77 0.19 2.77 -7.57
CA ASP A 77 -0.48 2.37 -6.34
C ASP A 77 -1.36 1.17 -6.69
N HIS A 78 -1.13 0.03 -6.02
CA HIS A 78 -1.99 -1.14 -6.16
C HIS A 78 -3.35 -0.72 -5.59
N MET A 79 -4.17 -0.14 -6.46
CA MET A 79 -5.53 0.24 -6.16
C MET A 79 -6.21 -1.03 -5.70
N LEU A 80 -6.75 -1.02 -4.49
CA LEU A 80 -7.38 -2.22 -3.94
C LEU A 80 -8.69 -2.52 -4.65
N GLY A 81 -9.33 -1.45 -5.12
CA GLY A 81 -10.60 -1.44 -5.81
C GLY A 81 -11.17 -0.04 -5.82
N ILE A 82 -12.38 0.07 -6.36
CA ILE A 82 -13.17 1.29 -6.39
C ILE A 82 -14.54 1.04 -5.78
N PHE A 83 -15.13 2.09 -5.20
CA PHE A 83 -16.53 2.08 -4.82
C PHE A 83 -17.34 2.64 -6.00
N ILE A 84 -18.32 1.88 -6.46
CA ILE A 84 -19.18 2.22 -7.59
C ILE A 84 -20.60 2.37 -7.04
N ASP A 85 -21.21 3.53 -7.27
CA ASP A 85 -22.65 3.68 -7.04
C ASP A 85 -23.38 2.73 -7.99
N CYS A 86 -23.91 1.66 -7.44
CA CYS A 86 -24.65 0.65 -8.18
C CYS A 86 -26.14 0.87 -7.98
N ASP A 87 -26.88 1.04 -9.07
CA ASP A 87 -28.34 0.90 -9.07
C ASP A 87 -28.71 -0.60 -9.08
N GLY A 88 -28.28 -1.30 -8.04
CA GLY A 88 -28.48 -2.74 -7.87
C GLY A 88 -29.82 -3.08 -7.20
N PRO A 89 -30.41 -4.26 -7.48
CA PRO A 89 -31.73 -4.65 -6.98
C PRO A 89 -31.77 -4.93 -5.46
N ALA A 90 -30.64 -5.04 -4.78
CA ALA A 90 -30.59 -5.33 -3.35
C ALA A 90 -30.92 -4.09 -2.51
N VAL A 91 -30.38 -2.92 -2.89
CA VAL A 91 -30.55 -1.65 -2.19
C VAL A 91 -30.25 -0.50 -3.18
N PRO A 92 -31.23 0.29 -3.64
CA PRO A 92 -30.98 1.42 -4.54
C PRO A 92 -30.08 2.47 -3.87
N GLY A 93 -29.02 2.92 -4.56
CA GLY A 93 -28.19 4.04 -4.11
C GLY A 93 -27.15 3.70 -3.03
N THR A 94 -26.69 2.45 -2.95
CA THR A 94 -25.61 2.04 -2.04
C THR A 94 -24.37 1.62 -2.86
N PRO A 95 -23.19 2.23 -2.64
CA PRO A 95 -22.01 1.91 -3.42
C PRO A 95 -21.49 0.51 -3.10
N GLY A 96 -21.25 -0.27 -4.16
CA GLY A 96 -20.57 -1.55 -4.08
C GLY A 96 -19.06 -1.38 -4.23
N PHE A 97 -18.28 -2.17 -3.50
CA PHE A 97 -16.84 -2.24 -3.70
C PHE A 97 -16.50 -3.27 -4.79
N ALA A 98 -15.79 -2.83 -5.84
CA ALA A 98 -15.23 -3.70 -6.87
C ALA A 98 -13.70 -3.71 -6.73
N SER A 99 -13.12 -4.89 -6.45
CA SER A 99 -11.66 -5.05 -6.34
C SER A 99 -10.96 -4.83 -7.67
N ALA A 100 -9.68 -4.42 -7.65
CA ALA A 100 -8.94 -4.17 -8.88
C ALA A 100 -8.84 -5.40 -9.79
N ASP A 101 -8.57 -6.58 -9.23
CA ASP A 101 -8.52 -7.84 -9.98
C ASP A 101 -9.87 -8.14 -10.66
N SER A 102 -11.00 -7.80 -10.01
CA SER A 102 -12.33 -7.98 -10.59
C SER A 102 -12.61 -7.01 -11.75
N LEU A 103 -11.93 -5.86 -11.80
CA LEU A 103 -12.10 -4.87 -12.87
C LEU A 103 -11.25 -5.20 -14.09
N THR A 104 -10.07 -5.76 -13.89
CA THR A 104 -9.16 -6.14 -14.97
C THR A 104 -9.41 -7.54 -15.50
N GLY A 105 -10.09 -8.39 -14.72
CA GLY A 105 -10.32 -9.80 -15.05
C GLY A 105 -9.05 -10.65 -14.92
N ASP A 106 -8.05 -10.15 -14.20
CA ASP A 106 -6.82 -10.87 -13.90
C ASP A 106 -7.03 -11.89 -12.77
N ASP A 107 -6.09 -12.84 -12.68
CA ASP A 107 -6.04 -13.78 -11.56
C ASP A 107 -5.74 -12.99 -10.26
N PRO A 108 -6.42 -13.29 -9.13
CA PRO A 108 -6.35 -12.43 -7.97
C PRO A 108 -4.94 -12.39 -7.36
N ASP A 109 -4.39 -11.19 -7.17
CA ASP A 109 -3.10 -11.03 -6.53
C ASP A 109 -3.21 -11.51 -5.06
N PRO A 110 -2.43 -12.51 -4.62
CA PRO A 110 -2.50 -13.02 -3.25
C PRO A 110 -2.25 -11.94 -2.19
N ASP A 111 -1.42 -10.93 -2.50
CA ASP A 111 -1.17 -9.80 -1.62
C ASP A 111 -2.38 -8.86 -1.57
N LEU A 112 -3.06 -8.63 -2.71
CA LEU A 112 -4.32 -7.89 -2.75
C LEU A 112 -5.41 -8.63 -1.96
N ALA A 113 -5.60 -9.92 -2.23
CA ALA A 113 -6.58 -10.74 -1.53
C ALA A 113 -6.34 -10.79 -0.02
N ALA A 114 -5.08 -10.83 0.43
CA ALA A 114 -4.74 -10.74 1.84
C ALA A 114 -5.12 -9.38 2.43
N ALA A 115 -4.88 -8.30 1.70
CA ALA A 115 -5.23 -6.95 2.12
C ALA A 115 -6.76 -6.76 2.19
N LEU A 116 -7.51 -7.24 1.19
CA LEU A 116 -8.98 -7.23 1.16
C LEU A 116 -9.59 -7.99 2.34
N ARG A 117 -9.01 -9.14 2.73
CA ARG A 117 -9.44 -9.87 3.93
C ARG A 117 -9.18 -9.14 5.25
N GLY A 118 -8.21 -8.23 5.27
CA GLY A 118 -7.82 -7.47 6.46
C GLY A 118 -8.58 -6.17 6.67
N GLY A 119 -9.43 -5.77 5.72
CA GLY A 119 -10.15 -4.49 5.76
C GLY A 119 -11.66 -4.63 5.64
N ASN A 120 -12.34 -3.58 6.06
CA ASN A 120 -13.79 -3.45 5.99
C ASN A 120 -14.19 -2.68 4.73
N PHE A 121 -14.36 -3.40 3.63
CA PHE A 121 -14.77 -2.83 2.33
C PHE A 121 -16.27 -2.89 2.07
N THR A 122 -17.01 -3.59 2.92
CA THR A 122 -18.48 -3.64 2.84
C THR A 122 -19.08 -2.51 3.66
N LEU A 123 -20.34 -2.16 3.35
CA LEU A 123 -21.10 -1.16 4.10
C LEU A 123 -21.94 -1.80 5.21
N ASP A 124 -21.73 -3.08 5.51
CA ASP A 124 -22.52 -3.84 6.49
C ASP A 124 -22.45 -3.23 7.88
N SER A 125 -21.31 -2.65 8.26
CA SER A 125 -21.15 -1.93 9.53
C SER A 125 -21.98 -0.65 9.59
N LEU A 126 -22.20 0.02 8.45
CA LEU A 126 -23.05 1.22 8.37
C LEU A 126 -24.54 0.85 8.39
N MET A 127 -24.90 -0.26 7.72
CA MET A 127 -26.28 -0.73 7.59
C MET A 127 -26.84 -1.38 8.87
N GLN A 128 -25.98 -1.80 9.80
CA GLN A 128 -26.38 -2.36 11.10
C GLN A 128 -26.92 -1.32 12.09
N VAL A 129 -26.73 -0.03 11.80
CA VAL A 129 -27.31 1.04 12.62
C VAL A 129 -28.70 1.34 12.08
N GLU A 130 -29.75 0.98 12.82
CA GLU A 130 -31.16 1.14 12.40
C GLU A 130 -31.51 2.58 11.98
N GLU A 131 -30.85 3.59 12.56
CA GLU A 131 -31.02 5.01 12.22
C GLU A 131 -30.47 5.37 10.83
N TYR A 132 -29.50 4.59 10.31
CA TYR A 132 -28.85 4.78 8.99
C TYR A 132 -29.15 3.65 8.00
N ALA A 133 -30.06 2.74 8.37
CA ALA A 133 -30.44 1.57 7.57
C ALA A 133 -31.33 1.92 6.37
N SER A 134 -31.81 3.16 6.26
CA SER A 134 -32.52 3.64 5.07
C SER A 134 -31.53 3.94 3.95
N PRO A 135 -31.76 3.40 2.75
CA PRO A 135 -30.76 3.32 1.71
C PRO A 135 -30.47 4.68 1.06
N GLY A 136 -29.20 4.92 0.74
CA GLY A 136 -28.76 6.14 0.04
C GLY A 136 -27.41 6.69 0.52
N TRP A 137 -26.48 5.84 0.94
CA TRP A 137 -25.10 6.30 1.13
C TRP A 137 -24.52 6.62 -0.24
N HIS A 138 -24.08 7.85 -0.49
CA HIS A 138 -23.51 8.25 -1.77
C HIS A 138 -22.06 8.72 -1.59
N ALA A 139 -21.19 8.28 -2.49
CA ALA A 139 -19.82 8.76 -2.54
C ALA A 139 -19.79 10.21 -3.03
N VAL A 140 -19.23 11.12 -2.22
CA VAL A 140 -19.19 12.55 -2.54
C VAL A 140 -17.77 13.09 -2.76
N ASP A 141 -16.77 12.47 -2.15
CA ASP A 141 -15.37 12.84 -2.34
C ASP A 141 -14.43 11.66 -2.06
N CYS A 142 -13.30 11.61 -2.75
CA CYS A 142 -12.23 10.65 -2.52
C CYS A 142 -10.88 11.37 -2.65
N ARG A 143 -10.16 11.52 -1.53
CA ARG A 143 -8.90 12.27 -1.50
C ARG A 143 -7.91 11.69 -0.52
N GLY A 144 -6.68 11.49 -0.98
CA GLY A 144 -5.57 11.10 -0.10
C GLY A 144 -5.78 9.76 0.63
N GLY A 145 -6.55 8.84 0.05
CA GLY A 145 -6.88 7.55 0.67
C GLY A 145 -8.08 7.59 1.61
N TYR A 146 -8.81 8.70 1.66
CA TYR A 146 -10.08 8.82 2.34
C TYR A 146 -11.21 8.78 1.32
N LEU A 147 -12.29 8.06 1.62
CA LEU A 147 -13.54 8.09 0.87
C LEU A 147 -14.62 8.62 1.80
N LEU A 148 -15.33 9.65 1.37
CA LEU A 148 -16.43 10.28 2.09
C LEU A 148 -17.75 9.82 1.47
N LEU A 149 -18.61 9.22 2.30
CA LEU A 149 -19.99 8.92 1.99
C LEU A 149 -20.93 9.81 2.79
N LEU A 150 -22.02 10.25 2.18
CA LEU A 150 -23.12 10.97 2.84
C LEU A 150 -24.42 10.21 2.68
N ASN A 151 -25.29 10.25 3.69
CA ASN A 151 -26.66 9.76 3.58
C ASN A 151 -27.64 10.95 3.56
N PRO A 152 -28.16 11.38 2.40
CA PRO A 152 -29.03 12.56 2.29
C PRO A 152 -30.49 12.30 2.71
N PHE A 153 -30.87 11.06 3.06
CA PHE A 153 -32.27 10.69 3.28
C PHE A 153 -32.75 10.85 4.73
N ASP A 154 -31.87 11.07 5.72
CA ASP A 154 -32.28 11.42 7.09
C ASP A 154 -32.54 12.93 7.23
N ARG A 155 -33.51 13.43 6.46
CA ARG A 155 -33.91 14.85 6.46
C ARG A 155 -34.93 15.20 7.55
N ARG A 156 -34.83 14.60 8.75
CA ARG A 156 -35.76 14.92 9.84
C ARG A 156 -35.74 16.42 10.23
N ASP A 157 -34.56 17.07 10.14
CA ASP A 157 -34.39 18.50 10.48
C ASP A 157 -33.80 19.38 9.34
N GLY A 158 -33.54 18.81 8.16
CA GLY A 158 -33.07 19.56 6.96
C GLY A 158 -31.69 20.21 7.05
N SER A 159 -31.01 20.17 8.20
CA SER A 159 -29.75 20.89 8.49
C SER A 159 -28.54 19.97 8.78
N ARG A 160 -28.78 18.68 9.01
CA ARG A 160 -27.75 17.70 9.39
C ARG A 160 -27.90 16.43 8.58
N LEU A 161 -26.79 15.90 8.08
CA LEU A 161 -26.74 14.62 7.38
C LEU A 161 -25.71 13.70 8.05
N PRO A 162 -25.99 12.39 8.14
CA PRO A 162 -24.98 11.40 8.50
C PRO A 162 -23.87 11.37 7.45
N ALA A 163 -22.65 11.19 7.92
CA ALA A 163 -21.48 10.98 7.06
C ALA A 163 -20.68 9.78 7.54
N ALA A 164 -20.05 9.09 6.59
CA ALA A 164 -19.12 8.00 6.88
C ALA A 164 -17.83 8.25 6.12
N VAL A 165 -16.71 8.09 6.81
CA VAL A 165 -15.38 8.25 6.22
C VAL A 165 -14.66 6.93 6.30
N PHE A 166 -14.34 6.35 5.15
CA PHE A 166 -13.38 5.25 5.07
C PHE A 166 -11.97 5.83 5.05
N SER A 167 -11.06 5.20 5.79
CA SER A 167 -9.65 5.58 5.85
C SER A 167 -8.77 4.43 5.39
N SER A 168 -7.99 4.63 4.32
CA SER A 168 -7.01 3.64 3.83
C SER A 168 -5.86 3.38 4.81
N LYS A 169 -5.75 4.17 5.89
CA LYS A 169 -4.79 3.96 6.97
C LYS A 169 -5.29 2.92 7.98
N THR A 170 -6.59 2.89 8.22
CA THR A 170 -7.24 2.02 9.23
C THR A 170 -8.02 0.89 8.60
N TRP A 171 -8.31 0.98 7.30
CA TRP A 171 -9.10 0.02 6.54
C TRP A 171 -10.49 -0.20 7.15
N ASP A 172 -11.06 0.89 7.69
CA ASP A 172 -12.30 0.86 8.44
C ASP A 172 -13.08 2.17 8.26
N TRP A 173 -14.36 2.09 8.61
CA TRP A 173 -15.31 3.19 8.56
C TRP A 173 -15.37 3.94 9.88
N ILE A 174 -15.37 5.27 9.80
CA ILE A 174 -15.71 6.15 10.91
C ILE A 174 -17.05 6.80 10.59
N ILE A 175 -18.04 6.55 11.45
CA ILE A 175 -19.38 7.12 11.32
C ILE A 175 -19.42 8.45 12.07
N HIS A 176 -19.77 9.51 11.36
CA HIS A 176 -20.12 10.80 11.92
C HIS A 176 -21.65 10.91 11.91
N PRO A 177 -22.31 10.70 13.06
CA PRO A 177 -23.76 10.60 13.12
C PRO A 177 -24.46 11.88 12.68
N TRP A 178 -23.82 13.04 12.85
CA TRP A 178 -24.35 14.34 12.44
C TRP A 178 -23.23 15.24 11.93
N ILE A 179 -23.29 15.63 10.66
CA ILE A 179 -22.51 16.74 10.10
C ILE A 179 -23.47 17.88 9.75
N GLU A 180 -23.19 19.08 10.25
CA GLU A 180 -23.87 20.30 9.84
C GLU A 180 -23.38 20.69 8.45
N LEU A 181 -24.29 20.70 7.48
CA LEU A 181 -24.01 21.36 6.21
C LEU A 181 -24.02 22.85 6.51
N ALA A 182 -22.86 23.51 6.36
CA ALA A 182 -22.81 24.96 6.39
C ALA A 182 -23.87 25.46 5.41
N GLY A 183 -24.89 26.13 5.96
CA GLY A 183 -26.05 26.54 5.20
C GLY A 183 -25.64 27.59 4.18
N ASP A 184 -25.38 27.17 2.95
CA ASP A 184 -25.36 28.04 1.80
C ASP A 184 -26.29 27.48 0.74
N GLY A 185 -27.57 27.81 0.93
CA GLY A 185 -28.51 27.90 -0.17
C GLY A 185 -28.06 29.02 -1.11
N LYS A 186 -27.09 28.73 -1.99
CA LYS A 186 -26.85 29.46 -3.22
C LYS A 186 -25.99 28.61 -4.16
N LEU A 187 -26.66 27.89 -5.05
CA LEU A 187 -26.16 27.70 -6.40
C LEU A 187 -26.10 29.10 -7.03
N ALA A 188 -24.93 29.73 -7.02
CA ALA A 188 -24.68 30.86 -7.91
C ALA A 188 -24.46 30.29 -9.32
N THR A 189 -25.36 30.69 -10.20
CA THR A 189 -25.39 30.40 -11.64
C THR A 189 -24.20 30.99 -12.36
#